data_AF-A0A0K9GQL1-F1
#
_entry.id   AF-A0A0K9GQL1-F1
#
_cell.length_a   1.000
_cell.length_b   1.000
_cell.length_c   1.000
_cell.angle_alpha   90.00
_cell.angle_beta   90.00
_cell.angle_gamma   90.00
#
_symmetry.space_group_name_H-M   'P 1'
#
loop_
_entity.id
_entity.type
_entity.pdbx_description
1 polymer ?
#
loop_
_entity_poly.entity_id
_entity_poly.type
_entity_poly.pdbx_seq_one_letter_code
_entity_poly.pdbx_strand_id
1 'polypeptide(L)'
;MNVIIRRLYIGLLLVILVLPTVGCELSKKKDGEASSKSQFTLEVKDLQSLSDKTIFYTKSSEVISNSGINNIFYNIQEYYNSNKKEYHYVLALKKQSLSDYQKEMEIIPYDIIKFSVGATQNKDTNSFIHTVSSPVFIEFEKSYVKDGSYYLFSSNKSIDTKDFQLEGIFVNSVPIKDKKAGEETFRFITNVNESLITN
;
A
#
# COMPACT_ATOMS: atom_id res chain seq x y z
N MET A 1 -42.30 -94.89 -0.88
CA MET A 1 -41.85 -94.38 0.43
C MET A 1 -41.63 -92.88 0.29
N ASN A 2 -42.61 -92.05 0.63
CA ASN A 2 -42.38 -90.66 1.04
C ASN A 2 -43.65 -90.11 1.69
N VAL A 3 -43.49 -89.86 2.98
CA VAL A 3 -44.43 -89.38 3.99
C VAL A 3 -44.70 -87.89 3.70
N ILE A 4 -45.93 -87.50 3.36
CA ILE A 4 -46.99 -87.00 4.27
C ILE A 4 -46.76 -85.54 4.72
N ILE A 5 -47.74 -84.67 4.37
CA ILE A 5 -48.33 -83.57 5.21
C ILE A 5 -47.50 -82.28 5.35
N ARG A 6 -48.01 -81.04 5.28
CA ARG A 6 -49.35 -80.42 5.23
C ARG A 6 -49.21 -78.94 4.82
N ARG A 7 -50.22 -78.42 4.07
CA ARG A 7 -51.03 -77.18 4.28
C ARG A 7 -50.33 -75.91 4.80
N LEU A 8 -50.55 -74.70 4.29
CA LEU A 8 -51.80 -73.91 4.20
C LEU A 8 -51.36 -72.57 3.52
N TYR A 9 -51.81 -72.24 2.30
CA TYR A 9 -52.90 -71.30 1.96
C TYR A 9 -52.66 -69.80 2.17
N ILE A 10 -53.01 -69.05 1.10
CA ILE A 10 -53.58 -67.69 1.08
C ILE A 10 -52.57 -66.57 1.38
N GLY A 11 -52.45 -65.51 0.59
CA GLY A 11 -53.28 -65.00 -0.49
C GLY A 11 -52.67 -63.70 -0.98
N LEU A 12 -52.97 -63.36 -2.23
CA LEU A 12 -53.74 -62.16 -2.59
C LEU A 12 -52.87 -60.92 -2.87
N LEU A 13 -52.53 -60.80 -4.15
CA LEU A 13 -52.79 -59.65 -5.02
C LEU A 13 -52.93 -58.26 -4.36
N LEU A 14 -52.05 -57.33 -4.73
CA LEU A 14 -52.37 -55.91 -4.76
C LEU A 14 -51.55 -55.21 -5.86
N VAL A 15 -52.21 -55.06 -7.02
CA VAL A 15 -51.91 -54.04 -8.02
C VAL A 15 -52.26 -52.70 -7.41
N ILE A 16 -51.40 -51.68 -7.47
CA ILE A 16 -51.82 -50.28 -7.42
C ILE A 16 -50.73 -49.31 -7.94
N LEU A 17 -51.18 -48.49 -8.90
CA LEU A 17 -50.81 -47.11 -9.25
C LEU A 17 -49.42 -46.77 -9.85
N VAL A 18 -49.49 -46.48 -11.15
CA VAL A 18 -48.66 -45.50 -11.87
C VAL A 18 -48.96 -44.10 -11.35
N LEU A 19 -47.93 -43.36 -10.94
CA LEU A 19 -47.92 -41.89 -10.91
C LEU A 19 -46.54 -41.43 -11.44
N PRO A 20 -46.49 -40.57 -12.47
CA PRO A 20 -45.25 -40.01 -12.98
C PRO A 20 -44.75 -38.98 -11.97
N THR A 21 -43.59 -39.20 -11.36
CA THR A 21 -42.97 -38.21 -10.49
C THR A 21 -42.49 -37.04 -11.33
N VAL A 22 -43.20 -35.93 -11.10
CA VAL A 22 -42.88 -34.53 -11.35
C VAL A 22 -41.38 -34.27 -11.42
N GLY A 23 -41.00 -33.47 -12.42
CA GLY A 23 -39.64 -33.05 -12.71
C GLY A 23 -38.86 -32.62 -11.47
N CYS A 24 -37.69 -33.24 -11.34
CA CYS A 24 -36.59 -32.75 -10.52
C CYS A 24 -36.07 -31.46 -11.17
N GLU A 25 -36.71 -30.32 -10.92
CA GLU A 25 -36.04 -29.05 -11.14
C GLU A 25 -34.96 -28.94 -10.08
N LEU A 26 -33.73 -29.24 -10.52
CA LEU A 26 -32.50 -28.91 -9.82
C LEU A 26 -32.63 -27.49 -9.26
N SER A 27 -32.66 -27.40 -7.94
CA SER A 27 -32.26 -26.21 -7.21
C SER A 27 -30.82 -25.89 -7.62
N LYS A 28 -30.68 -25.07 -8.66
CA LYS A 28 -29.45 -24.33 -8.91
C LYS A 28 -29.26 -23.44 -7.68
N LYS A 29 -28.47 -23.94 -6.72
CA LYS A 29 -27.65 -23.06 -5.89
C LYS A 29 -27.00 -22.10 -6.87
N LYS A 30 -27.42 -20.84 -6.82
CA LYS A 30 -26.66 -19.75 -7.42
C LYS A 30 -25.26 -19.89 -6.83
N ASP A 31 -24.32 -20.34 -7.65
CA ASP A 31 -22.91 -20.14 -7.37
C ASP A 31 -22.76 -18.69 -6.98
N GLY A 32 -22.23 -18.48 -5.78
CA GLY A 32 -22.17 -17.17 -5.16
C GLY A 32 -21.59 -16.18 -6.14
N GLU A 33 -22.38 -15.16 -6.48
CA GLU A 33 -21.82 -13.89 -6.92
C GLU A 33 -20.72 -13.57 -5.92
N ALA A 34 -19.47 -13.57 -6.40
CA ALA A 34 -18.35 -13.11 -5.61
C ALA A 34 -18.68 -11.65 -5.28
N SER A 35 -19.27 -11.44 -4.10
CA SER A 35 -19.66 -10.13 -3.61
C SER A 35 -18.39 -9.31 -3.49
N SER A 36 -18.05 -8.56 -4.53
CA SER A 36 -16.94 -7.64 -4.53
C SER A 36 -17.14 -6.70 -3.34
N LYS A 37 -16.16 -6.64 -2.43
CA LYS A 37 -16.27 -5.74 -1.29
C LYS A 37 -16.33 -4.31 -1.81
N SER A 38 -17.10 -3.47 -1.12
CA SER A 38 -17.15 -2.03 -1.40
C SER A 38 -15.73 -1.46 -1.41
N GLN A 39 -15.42 -0.68 -2.44
CA GLN A 39 -14.11 -0.08 -2.67
C GLN A 39 -14.19 1.43 -2.47
N PHE A 40 -13.13 1.96 -1.88
CA PHE A 40 -12.84 3.38 -1.80
C PHE A 40 -11.79 3.75 -2.84
N THR A 41 -11.75 5.05 -3.17
CA THR A 41 -10.85 5.61 -4.17
C THR A 41 -9.97 6.66 -3.50
N LEU A 42 -8.68 6.66 -3.84
CA LEU A 42 -7.71 7.67 -3.43
C LEU A 42 -7.00 8.22 -4.67
N GLU A 43 -7.03 9.54 -4.83
CA GLU A 43 -6.27 10.24 -5.86
C GLU A 43 -4.91 10.68 -5.30
N VAL A 44 -3.84 10.34 -6.01
CA VAL A 44 -2.46 10.63 -5.65
C VAL A 44 -1.66 10.96 -6.91
N LYS A 45 -0.40 11.35 -6.75
CA LYS A 45 0.55 11.41 -7.87
C LYS A 45 1.44 10.19 -7.87
N ASP A 46 1.80 9.67 -9.03
CA ASP A 46 2.85 8.66 -9.13
C ASP A 46 4.21 9.31 -8.81
N LEU A 47 4.97 8.80 -7.83
CA LEU A 47 6.20 9.49 -7.39
C LEU A 47 7.22 9.62 -8.53
N GLN A 48 7.32 8.61 -9.39
CA GLN A 48 8.32 8.55 -10.45
C GLN A 48 8.02 9.50 -11.61
N SER A 49 6.75 9.62 -11.98
CA SER A 49 6.33 10.39 -13.15
C SER A 49 5.65 11.72 -12.81
N LEU A 50 5.21 11.89 -11.56
CA LEU A 50 4.36 12.96 -11.05
C LEU A 50 2.99 13.07 -11.74
N SER A 51 2.60 12.11 -12.57
CA SER A 51 1.26 12.06 -13.16
C SER A 51 0.23 11.64 -12.13
N ASP A 52 -1.00 12.10 -12.31
CA ASP A 52 -2.13 11.69 -11.47
C ASP A 52 -2.35 10.17 -11.55
N LYS A 53 -2.69 9.56 -10.42
CA LYS A 53 -2.94 8.14 -10.27
C LYS A 53 -4.09 7.92 -9.30
N THR A 54 -4.95 6.98 -9.64
CA THR A 54 -6.07 6.57 -8.79
C THR A 54 -5.79 5.20 -8.19
N ILE A 55 -5.92 5.07 -6.87
CA ILE A 55 -5.79 3.83 -6.13
C ILE A 55 -7.17 3.41 -5.64
N PHE A 56 -7.50 2.13 -5.81
CA PHE A 56 -8.72 1.53 -5.30
C PHE A 56 -8.39 0.61 -4.14
N TYR A 57 -9.04 0.79 -2.99
CA TYR A 57 -8.73 0.05 -1.78
C TYR A 57 -9.97 -0.30 -0.98
N THR A 58 -9.82 -1.22 -0.03
CA THR A 58 -10.90 -1.68 0.86
C THR A 58 -10.56 -1.47 2.33
N LYS A 59 -9.27 -1.37 2.66
CA LYS A 59 -8.74 -1.08 3.99
C LYS A 59 -7.45 -0.28 3.85
N SER A 60 -7.14 0.52 4.86
CA SER A 60 -5.87 1.25 4.95
C SER A 60 -5.26 1.10 6.33
N SER A 61 -3.94 1.19 6.41
CA SER A 61 -3.17 1.17 7.65
C SER A 61 -1.91 2.02 7.50
N GLU A 62 -1.44 2.58 8.61
CA GLU A 62 -0.15 3.27 8.65
C GLU A 62 0.98 2.24 8.73
N VAL A 63 2.05 2.46 7.98
CA VAL A 63 3.26 1.61 7.97
C VAL A 63 4.43 2.34 8.61
N ILE A 64 4.75 3.53 8.12
CA ILE A 64 5.74 4.41 8.72
C ILE A 64 4.98 5.60 9.30
N SER A 65 5.07 5.79 10.62
CA SER A 65 4.37 6.86 11.31
C SER A 65 5.12 8.18 11.25
N ASN A 66 4.35 9.24 11.00
CA ASN A 66 4.67 10.66 10.88
C ASN A 66 6.08 11.08 11.39
N SER A 67 7.10 10.78 10.58
CA SER A 67 8.51 11.06 10.86
C SER A 67 8.90 12.41 10.28
N GLY A 68 9.90 13.07 10.85
CA GLY A 68 10.30 14.43 10.46
C GLY A 68 11.78 14.57 10.21
N ILE A 69 12.13 15.34 9.18
CA ILE A 69 13.48 15.80 8.86
C ILE A 69 13.40 17.32 8.73
N ASN A 70 13.88 18.04 9.74
CA ASN A 70 13.75 19.49 9.85
C ASN A 70 12.29 19.96 9.67
N ASN A 71 11.99 20.66 8.56
CA ASN A 71 10.66 21.16 8.22
C ASN A 71 9.82 20.17 7.38
N ILE A 72 10.34 19.00 7.03
CA ILE A 72 9.69 18.03 6.14
C ILE A 72 9.20 16.85 6.95
N PHE A 73 7.90 16.63 6.96
CA PHE A 73 7.25 15.48 7.56
C PHE A 73 6.83 14.47 6.50
N TYR A 74 6.94 13.20 6.84
CA TYR A 74 6.55 12.11 5.96
C TYR A 74 5.92 10.94 6.70
N ASN A 75 5.00 10.25 6.03
CA ASN A 75 4.51 8.93 6.46
C ASN A 75 4.32 8.02 5.24
N ILE A 76 4.27 6.71 5.47
CA ILE A 76 3.88 5.74 4.46
C ILE A 76 2.63 5.03 4.93
N GLN A 77 1.60 5.04 4.09
CA GLN A 77 0.35 4.34 4.31
C GLN A 77 0.22 3.17 3.33
N GLU A 78 -0.30 2.06 3.82
CA GLU A 78 -0.67 0.87 3.06
C GLU A 78 -2.17 0.90 2.77
N TYR A 79 -2.53 0.62 1.52
CA TYR A 79 -3.90 0.57 1.03
C TYR A 79 -4.17 -0.81 0.41
N TYR A 80 -4.91 -1.65 1.12
CA TYR A 80 -5.19 -3.03 0.70
C TYR A 80 -6.49 -3.14 -0.10
N ASN A 81 -6.40 -3.68 -1.31
CA ASN A 81 -7.54 -4.05 -2.14
C ASN A 81 -7.85 -5.54 -2.02
N SER A 82 -8.85 -5.90 -1.22
CA SER A 82 -9.21 -7.31 -1.00
C SER A 82 -9.81 -8.02 -2.22
N ASN A 83 -10.34 -7.28 -3.20
CA ASN A 83 -10.87 -7.87 -4.44
C ASN A 83 -9.72 -8.30 -5.37
N LYS A 84 -8.62 -7.54 -5.42
CA LYS A 84 -7.42 -7.85 -6.21
C LYS A 84 -6.31 -8.56 -5.42
N LYS A 85 -6.44 -8.62 -4.08
CA LYS A 85 -5.41 -9.09 -3.14
C LYS A 85 -4.07 -8.38 -3.36
N GLU A 86 -4.13 -7.06 -3.47
CA GLU A 86 -3.00 -6.20 -3.78
C GLU A 86 -2.88 -5.10 -2.71
N TYR A 87 -1.64 -4.81 -2.32
CA TYR A 87 -1.28 -3.75 -1.39
C TYR A 87 -0.65 -2.61 -2.18
N HIS A 88 -1.16 -1.40 -2.02
CA HIS A 88 -0.56 -0.19 -2.59
C HIS A 88 0.07 0.65 -1.48
N TYR A 89 1.24 1.21 -1.73
CA TYR A 89 1.95 2.06 -0.77
C TYR A 89 1.95 3.51 -1.25
N VAL A 90 1.63 4.42 -0.34
CA VAL A 90 1.57 5.85 -0.60
C VAL A 90 2.41 6.59 0.43
N LEU A 91 3.33 7.42 -0.05
CA LEU A 91 4.08 8.39 0.74
C LEU A 91 3.28 9.68 0.83
N ALA A 92 2.96 10.16 2.03
CA ALA A 92 2.54 11.55 2.19
C ALA A 92 3.73 12.40 2.61
N LEU A 93 3.90 13.55 1.95
CA LEU A 93 4.89 14.57 2.28
C LEU A 93 4.18 15.84 2.70
N LYS A 94 4.67 16.48 3.76
CA LYS A 94 4.15 17.75 4.24
C LYS A 94 5.28 18.63 4.76
N LYS A 95 5.39 19.85 4.23
CA LYS A 95 6.24 20.88 4.81
C LYS A 95 5.50 21.59 5.93
N GLN A 96 6.20 21.85 7.02
CA GLN A 96 5.70 22.64 8.14
C GLN A 96 6.66 23.77 8.43
N SER A 97 6.11 24.94 8.75
CA SER A 97 6.93 26.03 9.27
C SER A 97 7.62 25.59 10.56
N LEU A 98 8.90 25.91 10.68
CA LEU A 98 9.65 25.66 11.91
C LEU A 98 9.03 26.46 13.07
N SER A 99 8.88 25.82 14.22
CA SER A 99 8.49 26.50 15.46
C SER A 99 9.58 27.47 15.92
N ASP A 100 9.24 28.41 16.80
CA ASP A 100 10.23 29.36 17.30
C ASP A 100 11.36 28.67 18.07
N TYR A 101 11.04 27.63 18.85
CA TYR A 101 12.04 26.77 19.48
C TYR A 101 12.98 26.10 18.47
N GLN A 102 12.46 25.61 17.33
CA GLN A 102 13.30 25.02 16.28
C GLN A 102 14.21 26.06 15.61
N LYS A 103 13.74 27.31 15.45
CA LYS A 103 14.57 28.41 14.95
C LYS A 103 15.66 28.81 15.95
N GLU A 104 15.34 28.82 17.25
CA GLU A 104 16.31 29.05 18.33
C GLU A 104 17.40 27.96 18.36
N MET A 105 17.05 26.73 18.01
CA MET A 105 18.00 25.63 17.81
C MET A 105 18.76 25.71 16.47
N GLU A 106 18.61 26.80 15.73
CA GLU A 106 19.24 27.03 14.43
C GLU A 106 18.96 25.93 13.40
N ILE A 107 17.80 25.27 13.48
CA ILE A 107 17.37 24.29 12.50
C ILE A 107 17.09 25.01 11.18
N ILE A 108 17.70 24.50 10.11
CA ILE A 108 17.56 25.05 8.77
C ILE A 108 16.36 24.39 8.06
N PRO A 109 15.45 25.16 7.44
CA PRO A 109 14.43 24.62 6.56
C PRO A 109 15.01 24.21 5.19
N TYR A 110 14.50 23.12 4.64
CA TYR A 110 14.93 22.53 3.37
C TYR A 110 13.78 22.29 2.39
N ASP A 111 14.13 22.27 1.11
CA ASP A 111 13.29 21.85 -0.02
C ASP A 111 13.74 20.48 -0.54
N ILE A 112 12.77 19.67 -1.00
CA ILE A 112 13.01 18.31 -1.48
C ILE A 112 13.33 18.35 -2.98
N ILE A 113 14.57 18.02 -3.34
CA ILE A 113 15.02 17.87 -4.74
C ILE A 113 14.74 16.47 -5.27
N LYS A 114 14.88 15.47 -4.41
CA LYS A 114 14.65 14.07 -4.78
C LYS A 114 14.17 13.30 -3.56
N PHE A 115 13.25 12.38 -3.79
CA PHE A 115 12.85 11.41 -2.78
C PHE A 115 12.79 10.02 -3.40
N SER A 116 13.38 9.04 -2.73
CA SER A 116 13.41 7.65 -3.17
C SER A 116 12.99 6.74 -2.04
N VAL A 117 12.28 5.67 -2.38
CA VAL A 117 11.85 4.64 -1.44
C VAL A 117 12.21 3.28 -2.00
N GLY A 118 12.94 2.49 -1.22
CA GLY A 118 13.20 1.09 -1.43
C GLY A 118 12.46 0.25 -0.39
N ALA A 119 12.02 -0.96 -0.75
CA ALA A 119 11.47 -1.92 0.19
C ALA A 119 11.87 -3.37 -0.14
N THR A 120 11.98 -4.17 0.92
CA THR A 120 12.33 -5.60 0.88
C THR A 120 13.70 -5.83 0.22
N GLN A 121 14.77 -5.57 0.97
CA GLN A 121 16.14 -5.71 0.48
C GLN A 121 16.50 -7.17 0.19
N ASN A 122 16.99 -7.44 -1.01
CA ASN A 122 17.69 -8.66 -1.36
C ASN A 122 19.13 -8.58 -0.84
N LYS A 123 19.48 -9.44 0.11
CA LYS A 123 20.79 -9.44 0.77
C LYS A 123 21.92 -9.91 -0.13
N ASP A 124 21.63 -10.75 -1.13
CA ASP A 124 22.65 -11.31 -2.02
C ASP A 124 23.12 -10.28 -3.05
N THR A 125 22.18 -9.48 -3.56
CA THR A 125 22.45 -8.44 -4.57
C THR A 125 22.59 -7.04 -3.99
N ASN A 126 22.33 -6.88 -2.69
CA ASN A 126 22.25 -5.60 -2.01
C ASN A 126 21.29 -4.59 -2.70
N SER A 127 20.20 -5.08 -3.28
CA SER A 127 19.21 -4.28 -4.02
C SER A 127 17.81 -4.42 -3.43
N PHE A 128 16.95 -3.42 -3.57
CA PHE A 128 15.55 -3.52 -3.17
C PHE A 128 14.71 -4.25 -4.22
N ILE A 129 13.75 -5.06 -3.78
CA ILE A 129 12.78 -5.70 -4.67
C ILE A 129 11.79 -4.66 -5.21
N HIS A 130 11.35 -3.75 -4.34
CA HIS A 130 10.51 -2.63 -4.73
C HIS A 130 11.32 -1.35 -4.61
N THR A 131 11.35 -0.54 -5.67
CA THR A 131 12.00 0.76 -5.64
C THR A 131 11.25 1.75 -6.49
N VAL A 132 11.21 2.99 -6.03
CA VAL A 132 10.65 4.12 -6.74
C VAL A 132 11.44 5.36 -6.37
N SER A 133 11.61 6.26 -7.33
CA SER A 133 12.37 7.48 -7.14
C SER A 133 11.73 8.60 -7.93
N SER A 134 11.59 9.77 -7.32
CA SER A 134 11.13 10.96 -8.04
C SER A 134 12.15 11.36 -9.11
N PRO A 135 11.73 12.13 -10.13
CA PRO A 135 12.68 12.85 -10.97
C PRO A 135 13.59 13.72 -10.11
N VAL A 136 14.82 13.95 -10.59
CA VAL A 136 15.73 14.90 -9.94
C VAL A 136 15.37 16.29 -10.42
N PHE A 137 15.15 17.19 -9.48
CA PHE A 137 14.78 18.54 -9.81
C PHE A 137 15.92 19.53 -9.47
N ILE A 138 16.63 19.98 -10.51
CA ILE A 138 17.85 20.80 -10.35
C ILE A 138 17.59 22.29 -10.66
N GLU A 139 16.46 22.61 -11.31
CA GLU A 139 16.12 24.00 -11.64
C GLU A 139 15.44 24.73 -10.48
N PHE A 140 16.19 25.66 -9.89
CA PHE A 140 15.77 26.49 -8.78
C PHE A 140 14.47 27.27 -9.07
N GLU A 141 13.60 27.28 -8.06
CA GLU A 141 12.30 27.97 -7.94
C GLU A 141 11.03 27.20 -8.30
N LYS A 142 11.06 26.21 -9.21
CA LYS A 142 9.79 25.54 -9.64
C LYS A 142 9.79 24.02 -9.60
N SER A 143 10.94 23.43 -9.31
CA SER A 143 11.19 22.01 -9.49
C SER A 143 11.51 21.40 -8.12
N TYR A 144 10.49 21.13 -7.31
CA TYR A 144 10.65 20.43 -6.04
C TYR A 144 9.54 19.41 -5.88
N VAL A 145 9.82 18.35 -5.12
CA VAL A 145 8.74 17.50 -4.62
C VAL A 145 7.95 18.34 -3.60
N LYS A 146 6.68 18.56 -3.89
CA LYS A 146 5.78 19.41 -3.10
C LYS A 146 5.02 18.57 -2.06
N ASP A 147 4.34 19.26 -1.16
CA ASP A 147 3.35 18.64 -0.29
C ASP A 147 2.31 17.86 -1.09
N GLY A 148 1.96 16.67 -0.60
CA GLY A 148 0.98 15.81 -1.25
C GLY A 148 1.19 14.33 -0.97
N SER A 149 0.35 13.52 -1.62
CA SER A 149 0.37 12.06 -1.53
C SER A 149 0.91 11.48 -2.83
N TYR A 150 1.88 10.58 -2.70
CA TYR A 150 2.62 10.00 -3.81
C TYR A 150 2.55 8.48 -3.78
N TYR A 151 1.99 7.87 -4.82
CA TYR A 151 2.06 6.44 -5.05
C TYR A 151 3.52 5.99 -5.21
N LEU A 152 3.88 4.94 -4.50
CA LEU A 152 5.21 4.36 -4.53
C LEU A 152 5.26 3.15 -5.46
N PHE A 153 4.58 2.08 -5.06
CA PHE A 153 4.52 0.79 -5.76
C PHE A 153 3.40 -0.07 -5.16
N SER A 154 3.20 -1.26 -5.74
CA SER A 154 2.32 -2.28 -5.20
C SER A 154 3.05 -3.58 -4.90
N SER A 155 2.45 -4.39 -4.04
CA SER A 155 2.92 -5.71 -3.64
C SER A 155 1.76 -6.68 -3.47
N ASN A 156 2.04 -7.97 -3.63
CA ASN A 156 1.08 -9.05 -3.35
C ASN A 156 1.09 -9.49 -1.87
N LYS A 157 2.01 -8.95 -1.06
CA LYS A 157 2.12 -9.19 0.38
C LYS A 157 2.35 -7.87 1.11
N SER A 158 1.83 -7.76 2.32
CA SER A 158 2.13 -6.63 3.20
C SER A 158 3.64 -6.60 3.50
N ILE A 159 4.20 -5.39 3.62
CA ILE A 159 5.61 -5.12 3.84
C ILE A 159 5.76 -4.47 5.21
N ASP A 160 6.65 -5.04 6.04
CA ASP A 160 6.91 -4.52 7.38
C ASP A 160 7.64 -3.17 7.32
N THR A 161 7.37 -2.28 8.27
CA THR A 161 8.03 -0.98 8.43
C THR A 161 9.56 -1.05 8.34
N LYS A 162 10.17 -2.06 8.97
CA LYS A 162 11.63 -2.27 9.01
C LYS A 162 12.25 -2.59 7.66
N ASP A 163 11.44 -3.04 6.69
CA ASP A 163 11.92 -3.44 5.38
C ASP A 163 11.98 -2.27 4.40
N PHE A 164 11.52 -1.08 4.82
CA PHE A 164 11.61 0.15 4.05
C PHE A 164 12.94 0.87 4.31
N GLN A 165 13.50 1.45 3.24
CA GLN A 165 14.55 2.45 3.30
C GLN A 165 14.14 3.65 2.45
N LEU A 166 14.21 4.84 3.02
CA LEU A 166 13.90 6.08 2.33
C LEU A 166 15.18 6.87 2.19
N GLU A 167 15.31 7.57 1.07
CA GLU A 167 16.40 8.48 0.78
C GLU A 167 15.84 9.81 0.30
N GLY A 168 16.25 10.89 0.96
CA GLY A 168 15.92 12.26 0.57
C GLY A 168 17.17 13.01 0.16
N ILE A 169 17.10 13.77 -0.94
CA ILE A 169 18.08 14.79 -1.28
C ILE A 169 17.38 16.13 -1.19
N PHE A 170 17.97 17.02 -0.40
CA PHE A 170 17.39 18.30 -0.05
C PHE A 170 18.35 19.44 -0.32
N VAL A 171 17.81 20.65 -0.39
CA VAL A 171 18.59 21.90 -0.43
C VAL A 171 18.05 22.92 0.55
N ASN A 172 18.93 23.76 1.07
CA ASN A 172 18.52 24.80 2.01
C ASN A 172 17.50 25.76 1.39
N SER A 173 16.33 25.90 2.02
CA SER A 173 15.27 26.80 1.54
C SER A 173 15.56 28.28 1.78
N VAL A 174 16.51 28.57 2.66
CA VAL A 174 16.91 29.92 3.06
C VAL A 174 18.43 30.04 3.01
N PRO A 175 19.00 31.25 2.79
CA PRO A 175 20.45 31.45 2.85
C PRO A 175 21.07 30.96 4.17
N ILE A 176 22.27 30.41 4.10
CA ILE A 176 23.04 29.93 5.25
C ILE A 176 24.45 30.48 5.16
N LYS A 177 24.88 31.28 6.14
CA LYS A 177 26.23 31.88 6.16
C LYS A 177 26.49 32.64 4.85
N ASP A 178 27.48 32.22 4.06
CA ASP A 178 27.87 32.76 2.76
C ASP A 178 27.16 32.10 1.57
N LYS A 179 26.34 31.07 1.81
CA LYS A 179 25.60 30.30 0.80
C LYS A 179 24.19 30.85 0.58
N LYS A 180 23.77 30.97 -0.68
CA LYS A 180 22.40 31.34 -1.06
C LYS A 180 21.43 30.19 -0.83
N ALA A 181 20.14 30.50 -0.94
CA ALA A 181 19.09 29.47 -0.95
C ALA A 181 19.39 28.43 -2.03
N GLY A 182 19.52 27.21 -1.55
CA GLY A 182 19.79 25.95 -2.22
C GLY A 182 21.12 25.75 -2.93
N GLU A 183 22.13 26.49 -2.51
CA GLU A 183 23.52 26.14 -2.79
C GLU A 183 24.03 25.00 -1.89
N GLU A 184 23.40 24.74 -0.74
CA GLU A 184 23.76 23.66 0.17
C GLU A 184 22.82 22.47 0.06
N THR A 185 23.39 21.30 -0.25
CA THR A 185 22.65 20.04 -0.35
C THR A 185 22.81 19.18 0.90
N PHE A 186 21.71 18.58 1.35
CA PHE A 186 21.69 17.57 2.42
C PHE A 186 21.14 16.25 1.89
N ARG A 187 21.73 15.13 2.32
CA ARG A 187 21.25 13.78 2.01
C ARG A 187 20.80 13.11 3.29
N PHE A 188 19.65 12.43 3.24
CA PHE A 188 19.09 11.67 4.35
C PHE A 188 18.85 10.23 3.93
N ILE A 189 19.07 9.28 4.84
CA ILE A 189 18.76 7.85 4.65
C ILE A 189 18.19 7.28 5.96
N THR A 190 17.00 6.65 5.94
CA THR A 190 16.25 6.26 7.17
C THR A 190 16.88 5.20 8.08
N ASN A 191 18.06 4.67 7.77
CA ASN A 191 18.77 3.69 8.60
C ASN A 191 20.23 4.09 8.85
N VAL A 192 20.60 5.32 8.50
CA VAL A 192 21.87 5.94 8.86
C VAL A 192 21.54 6.95 9.96
N ASN A 193 22.21 6.86 11.11
CA ASN A 193 22.07 7.83 12.20
C ASN A 193 22.69 9.18 11.81
N GLU A 194 22.15 9.83 10.79
CA GLU A 194 22.44 11.23 10.46
C GLU A 194 21.29 12.08 11.02
N SER A 195 21.46 12.44 12.29
CA SER A 195 20.60 13.37 13.01
C SER A 195 20.81 14.78 12.48
N LEU A 196 19.69 15.45 12.15
CA LEU A 196 19.45 16.90 12.15
C LEU A 196 20.70 17.78 11.93
N ILE A 197 20.81 18.41 10.75
CA ILE A 197 21.83 19.44 10.51
C ILE A 197 21.44 20.73 11.25
N THR A 198 22.27 21.12 12.21
CA THR A 198 22.30 22.43 12.85
C THR A 198 23.37 23.31 12.17
N ASN A 199 23.25 24.63 12.32
CA ASN A 199 24.23 25.58 11.79
C ASN A 199 25.55 25.63 12.58
#